data_AF-K9S4Z2-F1
#
_entry.id   AF-K9S4Z2-F1
#
_cell.length_a   1.000
_cell.length_b   1.000
_cell.length_c   1.000
_cell.angle_alpha   90.00
_cell.angle_beta   90.00
_cell.angle_gamma   90.00
#
_symmetry.space_group_name_H-M   'P 1'
#
loop_
_entity.id
_entity.type
_entity.pdbx_description
1 polymer ?
#
loop_
_entity_poly.entity_id
_entity_poly.type
_entity_poly.pdbx_seq_one_letter_code
_entity_poly.pdbx_strand_id
1 'polypeptide(L)'
;MTKAASTRPDVSRSVMPAIAYRVAMPHPETHLFEVTVRVQRWSQAVLDLKMPVWTPGSYLVREYSRHVQNFEARGADGQKLAWQKRSKNHWQIETPGASEIVVTYQVFANELTVRTNHLDLTHGYFNGAALFFWVVGCDRQPLQVEIVPPTGWQVATPLPEVAGQPDTYEAADFDTLVDSPFEIGQQTRYRFEVRETPHELVVWGTGNLDAMRLIPDIQKIIETEAQLFGGLPYDRYVFLLHLSAQGYGGLEHKNACTLNFPRLGFRAEESYQRFLQLVAHEFFHLWNVKRLRPKALERFDYEQENYTPSLWFSEGTTSYYDLLLPLRAGIYDAKVFLKALSKELTRFLMTPGRLVQPLSESSFDAWIKLYRQDASSNNSQISYYLKGELVSLLLDLLIRDRHQNRRSLDDVMRQLWEEFGTVEVGFMPEQLEGAIAAVADADLRDFFQRFLHTTEELPLNDYLAPFGLRVVPETDGEPVPYLGMTVKTEAGREVVKSVEAGSPAQQAGFDPGDELLAIDGLRVTAEQLGDRLKDYRAGSTIQVTSFRQDQLRECALTLAAPRPGRYQIVPVENPTPAQEANFTGWLGTSLSSIL
;
A
#
# COMPACT_ATOMS: atom_id res chain seq x y z
N MET A 1 15.45 59.12 50.17
CA MET A 1 15.76 58.75 48.78
C MET A 1 15.18 57.36 48.53
N THR A 2 14.05 57.33 47.84
CA THR A 2 13.21 56.15 47.62
C THR A 2 13.70 55.42 46.36
N LYS A 3 14.06 54.14 46.48
CA LYS A 3 14.40 53.29 45.33
C LYS A 3 13.12 52.85 44.63
N ALA A 4 12.94 53.28 43.39
CA ALA A 4 11.88 52.83 42.51
C ALA A 4 12.16 51.39 42.03
N ALA A 5 11.16 50.52 42.18
CA ALA A 5 11.16 49.17 41.62
C ALA A 5 10.83 49.26 40.12
N SER A 6 11.71 48.73 39.28
CA SER A 6 11.47 48.52 37.86
C SER A 6 10.73 47.18 37.70
N THR A 7 9.49 47.25 37.25
CA THR A 7 8.70 46.10 36.78
C THR A 7 9.28 45.58 35.48
N ARG A 8 9.59 44.28 35.44
CA ARG A 8 9.89 43.56 34.18
C ARG A 8 8.59 43.41 33.38
N PRO A 9 8.62 43.54 32.04
CA PRO A 9 7.46 43.26 31.22
C PRO A 9 7.13 41.77 31.30
N ASP A 10 5.87 41.48 31.59
CA ASP A 10 5.27 40.16 31.56
C ASP A 10 5.32 39.66 30.10
N VAL A 11 6.12 38.63 29.84
CA VAL A 11 6.15 37.95 28.54
C VAL A 11 4.83 37.19 28.47
N SER A 12 3.84 37.79 27.80
CA SER A 12 2.55 37.15 27.56
C SER A 12 2.77 35.76 26.98
N ARG A 13 2.47 34.73 27.75
CA ARG A 13 2.30 33.37 27.22
C ARG A 13 1.21 33.45 26.15
N SER A 14 1.61 33.45 24.88
CA SER A 14 0.71 33.28 23.75
C SER A 14 -0.10 32.01 24.00
N VAL A 15 -1.38 32.15 24.31
CA VAL A 15 -2.25 30.99 24.52
C VAL A 15 -2.48 30.35 23.16
N MET A 16 -2.02 29.11 22.97
CA MET A 16 -2.18 28.40 21.70
C MET A 16 -3.66 28.25 21.35
N PRO A 17 -4.07 28.33 20.07
CA PRO A 17 -5.44 28.06 19.66
C PRO A 17 -5.94 26.70 20.17
N ALA A 18 -7.23 26.55 20.46
CA ALA A 18 -7.82 25.23 20.68
C ALA A 18 -8.60 24.84 19.43
N ILE A 19 -8.41 23.62 18.92
CA ILE A 19 -9.11 23.12 17.73
C ILE A 19 -9.90 21.88 18.10
N ALA A 20 -11.19 21.88 17.76
CA ALA A 20 -12.06 20.72 17.87
C ALA A 20 -12.81 20.50 16.57
N TYR A 21 -12.94 19.24 16.18
CA TYR A 21 -13.74 18.77 15.06
C TYR A 21 -14.99 18.10 15.58
N ARG A 22 -16.09 18.26 14.84
CA ARG A 22 -17.30 17.48 15.02
C ARG A 22 -17.72 16.91 13.67
N VAL A 23 -17.90 15.60 13.58
CA VAL A 23 -18.29 14.88 12.36
C VAL A 23 -19.65 14.23 12.59
N ALA A 24 -20.67 14.70 11.86
CA ALA A 24 -22.03 14.19 11.94
C ALA A 24 -22.44 13.52 10.62
N MET A 25 -23.35 12.55 10.72
CA MET A 25 -23.93 11.84 9.59
C MET A 25 -25.46 11.83 9.71
N PRO A 26 -26.14 12.99 9.68
CA PRO A 26 -27.59 13.06 9.92
C PRO A 26 -28.42 12.42 8.79
N HIS A 27 -27.85 12.36 7.58
CA HIS A 27 -28.49 11.84 6.37
C HIS A 27 -27.52 10.91 5.61
N PRO A 28 -27.19 9.72 6.16
CA PRO A 28 -26.17 8.84 5.59
C PRO A 28 -26.48 8.39 4.14
N GLU A 29 -27.75 8.34 3.75
CA GLU A 29 -28.20 8.06 2.38
C GLU A 29 -27.73 9.08 1.34
N THR A 30 -27.31 10.27 1.78
CA THR A 30 -26.80 11.33 0.88
C THR A 30 -25.31 11.19 0.61
N HIS A 31 -24.62 10.27 1.29
CA HIS A 31 -23.16 10.12 1.25
C HIS A 31 -22.41 11.39 1.71
N LEU A 32 -23.02 12.23 2.55
CA LEU A 32 -22.41 13.47 3.04
C LEU A 32 -22.09 13.39 4.54
N PHE A 33 -20.80 13.49 4.86
CA PHE A 33 -20.38 13.85 6.21
C PHE A 33 -20.57 15.35 6.42
N GLU A 34 -21.13 15.76 7.55
CA GLU A 34 -21.16 17.15 7.98
C GLU A 34 -20.04 17.39 8.99
N VAL A 35 -19.12 18.30 8.66
CA VAL A 35 -17.95 18.58 9.49
C VAL A 35 -18.02 20.00 10.00
N THR A 36 -17.79 20.15 11.32
CA THR A 36 -17.60 21.45 11.98
C THR A 36 -16.19 21.52 12.54
N VAL A 37 -15.46 22.60 12.25
CA VAL A 37 -14.17 22.94 12.87
C VAL A 37 -14.39 24.14 13.76
N ARG A 38 -14.11 24.00 15.05
CA ARG A 38 -14.14 25.10 16.02
C ARG A 38 -12.71 25.47 16.38
N VAL A 39 -12.31 26.69 16.06
CA VAL A 39 -11.01 27.27 16.40
C VAL A 39 -11.23 28.35 17.45
N GLN A 40 -10.75 28.11 18.67
CA GLN A 40 -10.88 29.05 19.79
C GLN A 40 -9.53 29.67 20.12
N ARG A 41 -9.55 30.82 20.81
CA ARG A 41 -8.36 31.58 21.21
C ARG A 41 -7.54 32.04 19.98
N TRP A 42 -8.23 32.28 18.86
CA TRP A 42 -7.62 32.86 17.67
C TRP A 42 -7.33 34.34 17.90
N SER A 43 -6.25 34.85 17.29
CA SER A 43 -5.83 36.24 17.47
C SER A 43 -5.30 36.90 16.21
N GLN A 44 -5.15 36.15 15.12
CA GLN A 44 -4.67 36.68 13.85
C GLN A 44 -5.84 37.27 13.05
N ALA A 45 -5.54 38.16 12.10
CA ALA A 45 -6.55 38.78 11.23
C ALA A 45 -7.06 37.86 10.12
N VAL A 46 -6.36 36.75 9.90
CA VAL A 46 -6.64 35.76 8.87
C VAL A 46 -6.51 34.38 9.49
N LEU A 47 -7.39 33.45 9.12
CA LEU A 47 -7.28 32.01 9.41
C LEU A 47 -7.15 31.27 8.08
N ASP A 48 -6.04 30.55 7.91
CA ASP A 48 -5.80 29.70 6.75
C ASP A 48 -6.12 28.24 7.08
N LEU A 49 -7.01 27.64 6.29
CA LEU A 49 -7.39 26.24 6.34
C LEU A 49 -6.95 25.54 5.07
N LYS A 50 -6.32 24.38 5.20
CA LYS A 50 -5.93 23.56 4.06
C LYS A 50 -6.37 22.11 4.23
N MET A 51 -6.68 21.44 3.12
CA MET A 51 -7.03 20.03 3.11
C MET A 51 -5.89 19.25 2.45
N PRO A 52 -5.49 18.08 2.99
CA PRO A 52 -4.46 17.27 2.34
C PRO A 52 -4.82 16.91 0.91
N VAL A 53 -3.81 16.78 0.04
CA VAL A 53 -4.02 16.34 -1.34
C VAL A 53 -3.72 14.85 -1.53
N TRP A 54 -3.18 14.19 -0.51
CA TRP A 54 -2.81 12.77 -0.50
C TRP A 54 -2.80 12.26 0.96
N THR A 55 -2.61 10.95 1.15
CA THR A 55 -2.52 10.33 2.48
C THR A 55 -1.26 9.44 2.58
N PRO A 56 -0.53 9.45 3.71
CA PRO A 56 0.58 8.53 3.96
C PRO A 56 0.18 7.08 3.70
N GLY A 57 1.10 6.29 3.14
CA GLY A 57 0.86 4.91 2.66
C GLY A 57 0.25 4.83 1.26
N SER A 58 -0.16 5.95 0.68
CA SER A 58 -0.60 5.95 -0.72
C SER A 58 -0.14 7.17 -1.51
N TYR A 59 1.01 6.98 -2.17
CA TYR A 59 1.76 7.97 -2.95
C TYR A 59 1.06 8.35 -4.26
N LEU A 60 -0.08 9.02 -4.16
CA LEU A 60 -0.85 9.59 -5.26
C LEU A 60 -1.59 10.83 -4.75
N VAL A 61 -1.44 11.94 -5.46
CA VAL A 61 -2.28 13.13 -5.28
C VAL A 61 -3.71 12.82 -5.76
N ARG A 62 -4.69 12.98 -4.86
CA ARG A 62 -6.11 12.62 -5.01
C ARG A 62 -7.10 13.78 -4.92
N GLU A 63 -6.64 15.03 -4.83
CA GLU A 63 -7.48 16.23 -4.76
C GLU A 63 -8.74 16.08 -3.87
N TYR A 64 -8.61 15.57 -2.64
CA TYR A 64 -9.75 15.29 -1.75
C TYR A 64 -10.73 16.47 -1.62
N SER A 65 -10.19 17.69 -1.64
CA SER A 65 -10.91 18.97 -1.71
C SER A 65 -12.01 19.07 -2.77
N ARG A 66 -12.01 18.22 -3.83
CA ARG A 66 -13.07 18.17 -4.85
C ARG A 66 -14.42 17.71 -4.28
N HIS A 67 -14.40 17.04 -3.14
CA HIS A 67 -15.59 16.53 -2.44
C HIS A 67 -16.19 17.52 -1.44
N VAL A 68 -15.50 18.62 -1.17
CA VAL A 68 -15.96 19.64 -0.21
C VAL A 68 -17.06 20.49 -0.83
N GLN A 69 -18.18 20.63 -0.11
CA GLN A 69 -19.30 21.49 -0.49
C GLN A 69 -19.83 22.27 0.71
N ASN A 70 -20.64 23.30 0.45
CA ASN A 70 -21.35 24.09 1.47
C ASN A 70 -20.44 24.66 2.58
N PHE A 71 -19.26 25.15 2.20
CA PHE A 71 -18.33 25.78 3.14
C PHE A 71 -18.86 27.12 3.65
N GLU A 72 -18.97 27.26 4.98
CA GLU A 72 -19.26 28.51 5.67
C GLU A 72 -18.28 28.75 6.82
N ALA A 73 -18.02 30.02 7.14
CA ALA A 73 -17.24 30.44 8.30
C ALA A 73 -18.00 31.51 9.09
N ARG A 74 -18.03 31.37 10.41
CA ARG A 74 -18.77 32.25 11.33
C ARG A 74 -17.96 32.56 12.60
N GLY A 75 -18.18 33.73 13.17
CA GLY A 75 -17.71 34.07 14.51
C GLY A 75 -18.57 33.46 15.61
N ALA A 76 -18.14 33.60 16.87
CA ALA A 76 -18.85 33.11 18.05
C ALA A 76 -20.30 33.62 18.18
N ASP A 77 -20.57 34.83 17.69
CA ASP A 77 -21.87 35.50 17.68
C ASP A 77 -22.78 35.05 16.52
N GLY A 78 -22.30 34.12 15.68
CA GLY A 78 -23.00 33.64 14.48
C GLY A 78 -22.84 34.55 13.25
N GLN A 79 -22.10 35.67 13.37
CA GLN A 79 -21.81 36.57 12.25
C GLN A 79 -21.02 35.82 11.17
N LYS A 80 -21.44 35.95 9.91
CA LYS A 80 -20.70 35.39 8.77
C LYS A 80 -19.34 36.09 8.62
N LEU A 81 -18.29 35.29 8.49
CA LEU A 81 -16.95 35.75 8.18
C LEU A 81 -16.70 35.66 6.68
N ALA A 82 -16.04 36.67 6.11
CA ALA A 82 -15.65 36.66 4.71
C ALA A 82 -14.54 35.61 4.51
N TRP A 83 -14.62 34.87 3.40
CA TRP A 83 -13.61 33.89 3.04
C TRP A 83 -13.46 33.78 1.53
N GLN A 84 -12.33 33.26 1.09
CA GLN A 84 -12.07 32.95 -0.31
C GLN A 84 -11.21 31.71 -0.46
N LYS A 85 -11.42 30.95 -1.54
CA LYS A 85 -10.55 29.84 -1.91
C LYS A 85 -9.31 30.38 -2.63
N ARG A 86 -8.11 30.05 -2.15
CA ARG A 86 -6.82 30.55 -2.65
C ARG A 86 -6.12 29.58 -3.61
N SER A 87 -6.34 28.28 -3.44
CA SER A 87 -5.82 27.21 -4.32
C SER A 87 -6.77 26.01 -4.32
N LYS A 88 -6.44 24.91 -5.01
CA LYS A 88 -7.29 23.70 -5.07
C LYS A 88 -7.68 23.18 -3.67
N ASN A 89 -6.77 23.33 -2.69
CA ASN A 89 -6.90 22.78 -1.34
C ASN A 89 -6.75 23.83 -0.21
N HIS A 90 -6.81 25.13 -0.49
CA HIS A 90 -6.59 26.21 0.51
C HIS A 90 -7.75 27.20 0.56
N TRP A 91 -8.29 27.42 1.76
CA TRP A 91 -9.30 28.42 2.11
C TRP A 91 -8.72 29.43 3.08
N GLN A 92 -9.03 30.70 2.85
CA GLN A 92 -8.60 31.80 3.70
C GLN A 92 -9.81 32.56 4.23
N ILE A 93 -9.90 32.71 5.55
CA ILE A 93 -11.00 33.37 6.26
C ILE A 93 -10.48 34.65 6.89
N GLU A 94 -11.21 35.75 6.72
CA GLU A 94 -10.95 37.01 7.42
C GLU A 94 -11.57 36.96 8.82
N THR A 95 -10.78 37.28 9.85
CA THR A 95 -11.15 37.14 11.27
C THR A 95 -10.97 38.47 12.00
N PRO A 96 -11.81 39.50 11.75
CA PRO A 96 -11.63 40.88 12.24
C PRO A 96 -11.83 40.99 13.77
N GLY A 97 -10.87 40.48 14.54
CA GLY A 97 -10.90 40.40 15.99
C GLY A 97 -11.70 39.21 16.55
N ALA A 98 -12.15 38.27 15.72
CA ALA A 98 -12.87 37.08 16.16
C ALA A 98 -11.93 36.13 16.93
N SER A 99 -12.22 35.90 18.21
CA SER A 99 -11.45 34.98 19.06
C SER A 99 -11.88 33.52 18.94
N GLU A 100 -13.08 33.29 18.40
CA GLU A 100 -13.61 31.97 18.11
C GLU A 100 -14.23 31.99 16.71
N ILE A 101 -13.84 30.99 15.92
CA ILE A 101 -14.25 30.78 14.54
C ILE A 101 -14.85 29.38 14.43
N VAL A 102 -16.03 29.29 13.85
CA VAL A 102 -16.71 28.04 13.53
C VAL A 102 -16.81 27.93 12.02
N VAL A 103 -16.20 26.89 11.48
CA VAL A 103 -16.25 26.55 10.05
C VAL A 103 -17.09 25.31 9.89
N THR A 104 -18.04 25.33 8.96
CA THR A 104 -18.89 24.18 8.64
C THR A 104 -18.77 23.86 7.16
N TYR A 105 -18.73 22.58 6.82
CA TYR A 105 -18.72 22.11 5.44
C TYR A 105 -19.26 20.68 5.37
N GLN A 106 -19.52 20.21 4.17
CA GLN A 106 -19.87 18.82 3.92
C GLN A 106 -18.84 18.16 3.00
N VAL A 107 -18.64 16.86 3.15
CA VAL A 107 -17.74 16.06 2.29
C VAL A 107 -18.51 14.90 1.70
N PHE A 108 -18.57 14.84 0.36
CA PHE A 108 -19.15 13.70 -0.35
C PHE A 108 -18.23 12.46 -0.29
N ALA A 109 -18.78 11.34 0.15
CA ALA A 109 -18.06 10.13 0.49
C ALA A 109 -18.79 8.90 -0.06
N ASN A 110 -18.52 8.54 -1.32
CA ASN A 110 -19.11 7.36 -1.97
C ASN A 110 -18.04 6.55 -2.71
N GLU A 111 -16.85 6.44 -2.13
CA GLU A 111 -15.74 5.68 -2.68
C GLU A 111 -15.23 4.69 -1.62
N LEU A 112 -15.70 3.44 -1.71
CA LEU A 112 -15.32 2.36 -0.79
C LEU A 112 -13.91 1.86 -1.10
N THR A 113 -12.91 2.60 -0.61
CA THR A 113 -11.50 2.18 -0.59
C THR A 113 -10.90 2.50 0.76
N VAL A 114 -9.77 1.86 1.05
CA VAL A 114 -8.98 2.09 2.26
C VAL A 114 -8.26 3.46 2.29
N ARG A 115 -8.38 4.30 1.25
CA ARG A 115 -7.62 5.56 1.07
C ARG A 115 -8.50 6.81 0.95
N THR A 116 -9.81 6.60 0.95
CA THR A 116 -10.84 7.62 0.70
C THR A 116 -11.91 7.52 1.79
N ASN A 117 -13.10 8.07 1.52
CA ASN A 117 -14.23 8.05 2.44
C ASN A 117 -15.44 7.39 1.78
N HIS A 118 -16.22 6.67 2.59
CA HIS A 118 -17.48 6.06 2.18
C HIS A 118 -18.51 6.23 3.28
N LEU A 119 -19.73 6.62 2.93
CA LEU A 119 -20.85 6.77 3.85
C LEU A 119 -22.11 6.25 3.18
N ASP A 120 -22.81 5.31 3.80
CA ASP A 120 -24.13 4.86 3.36
C ASP A 120 -25.02 4.50 4.56
N LEU A 121 -26.19 3.92 4.34
CA LEU A 121 -27.13 3.54 5.41
C LEU A 121 -26.60 2.48 6.40
N THR A 122 -25.43 1.90 6.17
CA THR A 122 -24.86 0.81 6.98
C THR A 122 -23.61 1.21 7.75
N HIS A 123 -22.83 2.17 7.22
CA HIS A 123 -21.64 2.70 7.89
C HIS A 123 -21.16 4.03 7.31
N GLY A 124 -20.27 4.69 8.05
CA GLY A 124 -19.38 5.75 7.63
C GLY A 124 -17.94 5.35 7.91
N TYR A 125 -17.14 5.25 6.86
CA TYR A 125 -15.70 5.10 6.91
C TYR A 125 -15.02 6.38 6.40
N PHE A 126 -14.00 6.85 7.11
CA PHE A 126 -13.16 7.93 6.59
C PHE A 126 -11.69 7.82 7.02
N ASN A 127 -10.82 8.29 6.12
CA ASN A 127 -9.45 8.66 6.41
C ASN A 127 -9.38 10.15 6.75
N GLY A 128 -8.61 10.52 7.78
CA GLY A 128 -8.54 11.90 8.23
C GLY A 128 -8.07 12.89 7.15
N ALA A 129 -7.12 12.48 6.30
CA ALA A 129 -6.63 13.30 5.18
C ALA A 129 -7.72 13.69 4.17
N ALA A 130 -8.72 12.83 3.97
CA ALA A 130 -9.79 13.06 3.01
C ALA A 130 -11.00 13.78 3.62
N LEU A 131 -10.98 14.07 4.92
CA LEU A 131 -12.13 14.66 5.65
C LEU A 131 -11.80 16.00 6.31
N PHE A 132 -10.62 16.14 6.94
CA PHE A 132 -10.32 17.28 7.79
C PHE A 132 -9.55 18.38 7.08
N PHE A 133 -9.96 19.63 7.31
CA PHE A 133 -9.09 20.78 7.14
C PHE A 133 -8.12 20.86 8.30
N TRP A 134 -6.83 21.09 8.05
CA TRP A 134 -5.90 21.53 9.09
C TRP A 134 -5.83 23.04 9.16
N VAL A 135 -5.61 23.55 10.38
CA VAL A 135 -5.33 24.96 10.64
C VAL A 135 -3.83 25.18 10.47
N VAL A 136 -3.44 26.02 9.51
CA VAL A 136 -2.04 26.27 9.18
C VAL A 136 -1.31 26.87 10.40
N GLY A 137 -0.16 26.28 10.76
CA GLY A 137 0.66 26.70 11.90
C GLY A 137 0.20 26.18 13.27
N CYS A 138 -0.83 25.34 13.30
CA CYS A 138 -1.38 24.69 14.49
C CYS A 138 -1.35 23.17 14.38
N ASP A 139 -0.43 22.61 13.60
CA ASP A 139 -0.33 21.19 13.25
C ASP A 139 0.09 20.28 14.42
N ARG A 140 0.77 20.82 15.44
CA ARG A 140 1.39 20.05 16.53
C ARG A 140 0.63 20.03 17.85
N GLN A 141 -0.55 20.61 17.90
CA GLN A 141 -1.33 20.69 19.14
C GLN A 141 -2.40 19.60 19.18
N PRO A 142 -2.82 19.17 20.37
CA PRO A 142 -3.89 18.19 20.52
C PRO A 142 -5.19 18.66 19.85
N LEU A 143 -5.87 17.70 19.21
CA LEU A 143 -7.11 17.90 18.48
C LEU A 143 -8.17 16.96 19.06
N GLN A 144 -9.36 17.47 19.31
CA GLN A 144 -10.50 16.64 19.70
C GLN A 144 -11.44 16.41 18.52
N VAL A 145 -12.01 15.22 18.43
CA VAL A 145 -12.95 14.81 17.38
C VAL A 145 -14.18 14.21 18.03
N GLU A 146 -15.30 14.92 18.00
CA GLU A 146 -16.61 14.41 18.37
C GLU A 146 -17.25 13.74 17.15
N ILE A 147 -17.65 12.48 17.28
CA ILE A 147 -18.44 11.77 16.28
C ILE A 147 -19.90 11.80 16.70
N VAL A 148 -20.79 12.16 15.77
CA VAL A 148 -22.24 12.14 16.00
C VAL A 148 -22.87 11.11 15.08
N PRO A 149 -22.88 9.84 15.51
CA PRO A 149 -23.34 8.73 14.69
C PRO A 149 -24.88 8.69 14.61
N PRO A 150 -25.44 8.08 13.57
CA PRO A 150 -26.83 7.63 13.56
C PRO A 150 -27.12 6.72 14.77
N THR A 151 -28.37 6.74 15.24
CA THR A 151 -28.79 5.93 16.39
C THR A 151 -28.46 4.45 16.20
N GLY A 152 -27.75 3.87 17.18
CA GLY A 152 -27.40 2.45 17.20
C GLY A 152 -26.13 2.08 16.44
N TRP A 153 -25.46 3.04 15.80
CA TRP A 153 -24.12 2.82 15.25
C TRP A 153 -23.06 2.91 16.34
N GLN A 154 -21.96 2.21 16.14
CA GLN A 154 -20.79 2.19 17.02
C GLN A 154 -19.62 2.87 16.32
N VAL A 155 -18.70 3.45 17.10
CA VAL A 155 -17.46 4.04 16.57
C VAL A 155 -16.27 3.13 16.87
N ALA A 156 -15.40 2.94 15.88
CA ALA A 156 -14.11 2.29 16.04
C ALA A 156 -13.01 3.15 15.39
N THR A 157 -11.97 3.45 16.17
CA THR A 157 -10.79 4.21 15.77
C THR A 157 -9.62 3.80 16.66
N PRO A 158 -8.35 3.93 16.23
CA PRO A 158 -7.21 3.76 17.13
C PRO A 158 -7.07 4.86 18.18
N LEU A 159 -7.69 6.04 17.98
CA LEU A 159 -7.57 7.16 18.91
C LEU A 159 -8.13 6.86 20.31
N PRO A 160 -7.51 7.40 21.38
CA PRO A 160 -8.05 7.32 22.72
C PRO A 160 -9.34 8.13 22.86
N GLU A 161 -10.29 7.60 23.63
CA GLU A 161 -11.50 8.32 24.03
C GLU A 161 -11.18 9.40 25.08
N VAL A 162 -11.87 10.53 24.98
CA VAL A 162 -11.81 11.61 25.97
C VAL A 162 -12.68 11.25 27.16
N ALA A 163 -12.08 11.13 28.34
CA ALA A 163 -12.77 10.73 29.55
C ALA A 163 -13.98 11.64 29.87
N GLY A 164 -15.16 11.02 30.04
CA GLY A 164 -16.41 11.73 30.35
C GLY A 164 -17.08 12.42 29.16
N GLN A 165 -16.55 12.28 27.94
CA GLN A 165 -17.13 12.83 26.70
C GLN A 165 -17.41 11.67 25.73
N PRO A 166 -18.66 11.15 25.69
CA PRO A 166 -19.04 10.07 24.77
C PRO A 166 -18.72 10.40 23.31
N ASP A 167 -18.31 9.38 22.54
CA ASP A 167 -17.99 9.48 21.11
C ASP A 167 -16.99 10.59 20.75
N THR A 168 -16.17 11.02 21.72
CA THR A 168 -15.16 12.07 21.54
C THR A 168 -13.77 11.48 21.71
N TYR A 169 -12.89 11.75 20.75
CA TYR A 169 -11.56 11.15 20.65
C TYR A 169 -10.49 12.24 20.59
N GLU A 170 -9.28 11.94 21.07
CA GLU A 170 -8.16 12.89 21.07
C GLU A 170 -7.01 12.41 20.19
N ALA A 171 -6.60 13.24 19.25
CA ALA A 171 -5.35 13.07 18.50
C ALA A 171 -4.28 14.01 19.08
N ALA A 172 -3.05 13.53 19.18
CA ALA A 172 -1.93 14.31 19.73
C ALA A 172 -1.57 15.52 18.85
N ASP A 173 -1.74 15.38 17.54
CA ASP A 173 -1.44 16.36 16.51
C ASP A 173 -2.23 16.03 15.22
N PHE A 174 -2.07 16.86 14.18
CA PHE A 174 -2.76 16.66 12.90
C PHE A 174 -2.29 15.40 12.17
N ASP A 175 -1.02 15.04 12.25
CA ASP A 175 -0.47 13.82 11.63
C ASP A 175 -1.14 12.58 12.26
N THR A 176 -1.28 12.56 13.58
CA THR A 176 -1.99 11.49 14.31
C THR A 176 -3.46 11.41 13.92
N LEU A 177 -4.11 12.56 13.71
CA LEU A 177 -5.51 12.61 13.24
C LEU A 177 -5.66 12.05 11.82
N VAL A 178 -4.76 12.42 10.91
CA VAL A 178 -4.73 11.89 9.54
C VAL A 178 -4.48 10.38 9.55
N ASP A 179 -3.57 9.92 10.42
CA ASP A 179 -3.18 8.52 10.53
C ASP A 179 -4.15 7.67 11.36
N SER A 180 -5.32 8.19 11.73
CA SER A 180 -6.30 7.46 12.53
C SER A 180 -7.63 7.38 11.80
N PRO A 181 -7.89 6.27 11.07
CA PRO A 181 -9.17 6.09 10.39
C PRO A 181 -10.31 5.87 11.39
N PHE A 182 -11.53 6.11 10.92
CA PHE A 182 -12.75 5.84 11.67
C PHE A 182 -13.66 4.90 10.88
N GLU A 183 -14.18 3.89 11.58
CA GLU A 183 -15.26 3.03 11.11
C GLU A 183 -16.47 3.21 12.05
N ILE A 184 -17.58 3.70 11.50
CA ILE A 184 -18.75 4.12 12.26
C ILE A 184 -19.97 3.41 11.68
N GLY A 185 -20.62 2.50 12.39
CA GLY A 185 -21.66 1.70 11.74
C GLY A 185 -22.22 0.55 12.55
N GLN A 186 -22.73 -0.43 11.81
CA GLN A 186 -23.16 -1.74 12.33
C GLN A 186 -22.06 -2.79 12.16
N GLN A 187 -20.86 -2.50 12.66
CA GLN A 187 -19.73 -3.43 12.65
C GLN A 187 -19.86 -4.53 13.70
N THR A 188 -19.25 -5.68 13.42
CA THR A 188 -18.95 -6.70 14.43
C THR A 188 -17.55 -6.44 14.99
N ARG A 189 -17.38 -6.58 16.32
CA ARG A 189 -16.10 -6.34 17.00
C ARG A 189 -15.65 -7.62 17.71
N TYR A 190 -14.41 -8.04 17.45
CA TYR A 190 -13.78 -9.15 18.15
C TYR A 190 -12.54 -8.64 18.87
N ARG A 191 -12.45 -8.88 20.17
CA ARG A 191 -11.31 -8.48 20.99
C ARG A 191 -10.46 -9.70 21.33
N PHE A 192 -9.16 -9.52 21.26
CA PHE A 192 -8.17 -10.53 21.61
C PHE A 192 -6.90 -9.85 22.10
N GLU A 193 -5.95 -10.61 22.63
CA GLU A 193 -4.69 -10.09 23.13
C GLU A 193 -3.52 -10.91 22.58
N VAL A 194 -2.40 -10.23 22.37
CA VAL A 194 -1.10 -10.85 22.10
C VAL A 194 -0.08 -10.14 22.98
N ARG A 195 0.71 -10.90 23.76
CA ARG A 195 1.71 -10.35 24.70
C ARG A 195 1.11 -9.28 25.64
N GLU A 196 -0.06 -9.58 26.22
CA GLU A 196 -0.80 -8.69 27.13
C GLU A 196 -1.21 -7.34 26.50
N THR A 197 -1.04 -7.19 25.19
CA THR A 197 -1.41 -5.98 24.45
C THR A 197 -2.77 -6.20 23.79
N PRO A 198 -3.76 -5.31 24.00
CA PRO A 198 -5.08 -5.42 23.39
C PRO A 198 -5.11 -5.21 21.88
N HIS A 199 -5.86 -6.07 21.21
CA HIS A 199 -6.18 -5.99 19.79
C HIS A 199 -7.69 -6.03 19.55
N GLU A 200 -8.10 -5.44 18.44
CA GLU A 200 -9.47 -5.52 17.99
C GLU A 200 -9.56 -5.76 16.48
N LEU A 201 -10.34 -6.76 16.08
CA LEU A 201 -10.79 -6.94 14.70
C LEU A 201 -12.20 -6.38 14.58
N VAL A 202 -12.33 -5.32 13.78
CA VAL A 202 -13.58 -4.63 13.48
C VAL A 202 -13.99 -4.99 12.07
N VAL A 203 -15.14 -5.65 11.90
CA VAL A 203 -15.61 -6.13 10.60
C VAL A 203 -16.89 -5.42 10.19
N TRP A 204 -16.83 -4.69 9.09
CA TRP A 204 -18.01 -4.16 8.41
C TRP A 204 -18.39 -5.04 7.21
N GLY A 205 -19.70 -5.24 7.04
CA GLY A 205 -20.29 -6.06 5.99
C GLY A 205 -20.53 -7.52 6.39
N THR A 206 -21.29 -8.23 5.57
CA THR A 206 -21.60 -9.65 5.76
C THR A 206 -20.85 -10.51 4.75
N GLY A 207 -20.27 -11.62 5.21
CA GLY A 207 -19.50 -12.53 4.36
C GLY A 207 -19.38 -13.93 4.97
N ASN A 208 -18.46 -14.74 4.44
CA ASN A 208 -18.18 -16.10 4.91
C ASN A 208 -16.92 -16.18 5.79
N LEU A 209 -16.52 -15.07 6.40
CA LEU A 209 -15.43 -15.02 7.38
C LEU A 209 -15.77 -15.87 8.60
N ASP A 210 -14.83 -16.70 9.04
CA ASP A 210 -14.89 -17.45 10.29
C ASP A 210 -13.89 -16.86 11.28
N ALA A 211 -14.39 -16.10 12.25
CA ALA A 211 -13.56 -15.44 13.26
C ALA A 211 -12.84 -16.43 14.19
N MET A 212 -13.40 -17.63 14.41
CA MET A 212 -12.77 -18.64 15.27
C MET A 212 -11.52 -19.23 14.64
N ARG A 213 -11.46 -19.27 13.31
CA ARG A 213 -10.26 -19.63 12.55
C ARG A 213 -9.33 -18.43 12.39
N LEU A 214 -9.89 -17.28 12.01
CA LEU A 214 -9.10 -16.12 11.61
C LEU A 214 -8.30 -15.50 12.76
N ILE A 215 -8.91 -15.29 13.93
CA ILE A 215 -8.24 -14.60 15.03
C ILE A 215 -6.98 -15.35 15.50
N PRO A 216 -7.00 -16.67 15.73
CA PRO A 216 -5.78 -17.42 16.05
C PRO A 216 -4.66 -17.26 15.01
N ASP A 217 -4.99 -17.20 13.72
CA ASP A 217 -4.00 -17.03 12.66
C ASP A 217 -3.43 -15.61 12.63
N ILE A 218 -4.27 -14.58 12.87
CA ILE A 218 -3.79 -13.20 13.08
C ILE A 218 -2.85 -13.13 14.29
N GLN A 219 -3.19 -13.78 15.40
CA GLN A 219 -2.35 -13.81 16.60
C GLN A 219 -0.97 -14.42 16.33
N LYS A 220 -0.89 -15.49 15.53
CA LYS A 220 0.41 -16.09 15.13
C LYS A 220 1.25 -15.13 14.30
N ILE A 221 0.65 -14.38 13.38
CA ILE A 221 1.34 -13.35 12.59
C ILE A 221 1.89 -12.26 13.51
N ILE A 222 1.04 -11.72 14.40
CA ILE A 222 1.45 -10.67 15.35
C ILE A 222 2.62 -11.15 16.22
N GLU A 223 2.54 -12.37 16.75
CA GLU A 223 3.58 -12.95 17.60
C GLU A 223 4.90 -13.12 16.83
N THR A 224 4.84 -13.59 15.59
CA THR A 224 6.02 -13.82 14.74
C THR A 224 6.72 -12.50 14.40
N GLU A 225 5.96 -11.46 14.06
CA GLU A 225 6.49 -10.13 13.78
C GLU A 225 7.01 -9.43 15.03
N ALA A 226 6.30 -9.53 16.15
CA ALA A 226 6.76 -9.01 17.43
C ALA A 226 8.09 -9.64 17.84
N GLN A 227 8.27 -10.94 17.60
CA GLN A 227 9.53 -11.63 17.88
C GLN A 227 10.68 -11.11 17.04
N LEU A 228 10.45 -10.73 15.78
CA LEU A 228 11.46 -10.18 14.89
C LEU A 228 12.02 -8.84 15.40
N PHE A 229 11.15 -7.96 15.90
CA PHE A 229 11.50 -6.60 16.34
C PHE A 229 11.67 -6.44 17.86
N GLY A 230 11.45 -7.50 18.64
CA GLY A 230 11.65 -7.50 20.08
C GLY A 230 10.48 -6.96 20.92
N GLY A 231 9.28 -6.79 20.35
CA GLY A 231 8.08 -6.38 21.09
C GLY A 231 7.09 -5.57 20.26
N LEU A 232 5.98 -5.14 20.89
CA LEU A 232 4.90 -4.37 20.27
C LEU A 232 5.02 -2.88 20.68
N PRO A 233 5.33 -1.95 19.76
CA PRO A 233 5.53 -0.53 20.08
C PRO A 233 4.21 0.28 20.15
N TYR A 234 3.18 -0.26 20.81
CA TYR A 234 1.86 0.37 20.97
C TYR A 234 1.09 -0.19 22.18
N ASP A 235 0.10 0.57 22.65
CA ASP A 235 -0.77 0.15 23.76
C ASP A 235 -2.03 -0.59 23.28
N ARG A 236 -2.48 -0.34 22.05
CA ARG A 236 -3.62 -1.02 21.42
C ARG A 236 -3.51 -0.97 19.89
N TYR A 237 -3.97 -2.01 19.21
CA TYR A 237 -4.02 -2.05 17.73
C TYR A 237 -5.39 -2.45 17.19
N VAL A 238 -5.83 -1.80 16.10
CA VAL A 238 -7.15 -2.03 15.48
C VAL A 238 -7.02 -2.48 14.02
N PHE A 239 -7.60 -3.64 13.69
CA PHE A 239 -7.78 -4.10 12.32
C PHE A 239 -9.19 -3.73 11.85
N LEU A 240 -9.31 -2.78 10.92
CA LEU A 240 -10.58 -2.42 10.28
C LEU A 240 -10.74 -3.24 9.00
N LEU A 241 -11.69 -4.17 8.93
CA LEU A 241 -11.92 -5.04 7.79
C LEU A 241 -13.26 -4.74 7.11
N HIS A 242 -13.21 -4.34 5.84
CA HIS A 242 -14.35 -4.18 4.96
C HIS A 242 -14.58 -5.41 4.11
N LEU A 243 -15.78 -6.00 4.21
CA LEU A 243 -16.22 -7.13 3.39
C LEU A 243 -17.01 -6.65 2.17
N SER A 244 -16.30 -6.34 1.08
CA SER A 244 -16.87 -5.81 -0.16
C SER A 244 -17.27 -6.91 -1.16
N ALA A 245 -17.99 -6.54 -2.23
CA ALA A 245 -18.29 -7.48 -3.33
C ALA A 245 -17.05 -7.78 -4.16
N GLN A 246 -16.25 -6.74 -4.41
CA GLN A 246 -14.97 -6.77 -5.11
C GLN A 246 -14.05 -5.76 -4.43
N GLY A 247 -12.78 -6.11 -4.25
CA GLY A 247 -11.81 -5.25 -3.58
C GLY A 247 -10.70 -6.06 -2.96
N TYR A 248 -9.47 -5.57 -3.05
CA TYR A 248 -8.31 -6.12 -2.37
C TYR A 248 -7.33 -4.97 -2.12
N GLY A 249 -6.88 -4.84 -0.89
CA GLY A 249 -5.82 -3.89 -0.50
C GLY A 249 -5.96 -3.48 0.95
N GLY A 250 -4.89 -2.90 1.48
CA GLY A 250 -4.89 -2.29 2.79
C GLY A 250 -4.25 -0.91 2.78
N LEU A 251 -4.32 -0.27 3.94
CA LEU A 251 -3.59 0.94 4.26
C LEU A 251 -3.13 0.83 5.71
N GLU A 252 -1.83 1.03 5.90
CA GLU A 252 -1.16 0.96 7.17
C GLU A 252 -1.34 2.25 7.98
N HIS A 253 -1.50 2.10 9.28
CA HIS A 253 -1.52 3.21 10.24
C HIS A 253 -0.67 2.88 11.46
N LYS A 254 -0.27 3.89 12.24
CA LYS A 254 0.68 3.70 13.34
C LYS A 254 0.17 2.72 14.41
N ASN A 255 -1.14 2.67 14.63
CA ASN A 255 -1.82 1.81 15.62
C ASN A 255 -3.07 1.12 15.04
N ALA A 256 -3.18 1.01 13.71
CA ALA A 256 -4.28 0.34 13.04
C ALA A 256 -3.89 -0.06 11.61
N CYS A 257 -4.73 -0.84 10.95
CA CYS A 257 -4.76 -0.88 9.50
C CYS A 257 -6.19 -0.99 9.01
N THR A 258 -6.44 -0.48 7.80
CA THR A 258 -7.71 -0.73 7.09
C THR A 258 -7.47 -1.78 6.01
N LEU A 259 -8.36 -2.76 5.91
CA LEU A 259 -8.31 -3.89 4.99
C LEU A 259 -9.60 -3.93 4.19
N ASN A 260 -9.53 -4.13 2.88
CA ASN A 260 -10.68 -4.43 2.03
C ASN A 260 -10.47 -5.79 1.36
N PHE A 261 -11.42 -6.70 1.55
CA PHE A 261 -11.33 -8.06 1.01
C PHE A 261 -12.70 -8.56 0.51
N PRO A 262 -12.75 -9.44 -0.52
CA PRO A 262 -14.01 -9.94 -1.03
C PRO A 262 -14.74 -10.76 0.04
N ARG A 263 -16.01 -10.44 0.29
CA ARG A 263 -16.81 -11.03 1.37
C ARG A 263 -16.96 -12.55 1.33
N LEU A 264 -16.76 -13.18 0.16
CA LEU A 264 -16.81 -14.63 -0.03
C LEU A 264 -15.42 -15.28 -0.19
N GLY A 265 -14.34 -14.51 -0.04
CA GLY A 265 -12.97 -14.94 -0.29
C GLY A 265 -12.34 -15.83 0.79
N PHE A 266 -13.06 -16.19 1.86
CA PHE A 266 -12.47 -16.93 3.00
C PHE A 266 -12.61 -18.46 2.89
N ARG A 267 -13.35 -18.98 1.90
CA ARG A 267 -13.55 -20.43 1.73
C ARG A 267 -12.37 -21.12 1.03
N ALA A 268 -11.87 -20.52 -0.04
CA ALA A 268 -10.78 -21.12 -0.82
C ALA A 268 -9.45 -20.86 -0.11
N GLU A 269 -8.68 -21.93 0.13
CA GLU A 269 -7.46 -21.85 0.95
C GLU A 269 -6.43 -20.86 0.39
N GLU A 270 -6.18 -20.85 -0.91
CA GLU A 270 -5.28 -19.87 -1.56
C GLU A 270 -5.75 -18.42 -1.34
N SER A 271 -7.07 -18.20 -1.36
CA SER A 271 -7.65 -16.88 -1.12
C SER A 271 -7.57 -16.48 0.36
N TYR A 272 -7.79 -17.41 1.28
CA TYR A 272 -7.61 -17.20 2.72
C TYR A 272 -6.15 -16.89 3.08
N GLN A 273 -5.20 -17.65 2.52
CA GLN A 273 -3.77 -17.41 2.70
C GLN A 273 -3.36 -16.04 2.15
N ARG A 274 -3.90 -15.63 1.00
CA ARG A 274 -3.70 -14.28 0.46
C ARG A 274 -4.27 -13.18 1.35
N PHE A 275 -5.36 -13.44 2.09
CA PHE A 275 -5.85 -12.52 3.10
C PHE A 275 -4.89 -12.43 4.29
N LEU A 276 -4.38 -13.54 4.78
CA LEU A 276 -3.39 -13.55 5.87
C LEU A 276 -2.05 -12.91 5.46
N GLN A 277 -1.64 -13.06 4.20
CA GLN A 277 -0.52 -12.29 3.62
C GLN A 277 -0.80 -10.79 3.68
N LEU A 278 -2.02 -10.34 3.33
CA LEU A 278 -2.39 -8.93 3.46
C LEU A 278 -2.35 -8.46 4.93
N VAL A 279 -2.82 -9.28 5.88
CA VAL A 279 -2.70 -8.96 7.31
C VAL A 279 -1.23 -8.81 7.72
N ALA A 280 -0.36 -9.73 7.32
CA ALA A 280 1.07 -9.66 7.60
C ALA A 280 1.70 -8.40 6.96
N HIS A 281 1.35 -8.07 5.72
CA HIS A 281 1.81 -6.87 5.03
C HIS A 281 1.49 -5.59 5.82
N GLU A 282 0.21 -5.38 6.12
CA GLU A 282 -0.25 -4.16 6.78
C GLU A 282 0.18 -4.09 8.25
N PHE A 283 0.34 -5.23 8.93
CA PHE A 283 0.83 -5.25 10.30
C PHE A 283 2.35 -5.02 10.37
N PHE A 284 3.14 -5.55 9.43
CA PHE A 284 4.59 -5.34 9.37
C PHE A 284 4.95 -3.87 9.18
N HIS A 285 4.10 -3.13 8.45
CA HIS A 285 4.23 -1.70 8.27
C HIS A 285 4.20 -0.89 9.58
N LEU A 286 3.66 -1.45 10.67
CA LEU A 286 3.77 -0.90 12.03
C LEU A 286 5.20 -0.48 12.35
N TRP A 287 6.16 -1.34 12.01
CA TRP A 287 7.58 -1.05 12.08
C TRP A 287 8.03 -0.40 10.78
N ASN A 288 7.92 -1.12 9.65
CA ASN A 288 8.44 -0.68 8.36
C ASN A 288 7.43 0.10 7.54
N VAL A 289 7.26 1.35 7.98
CA VAL A 289 7.14 2.62 7.25
C VAL A 289 6.43 3.61 8.15
N LYS A 290 5.64 3.12 9.13
CA LYS A 290 5.04 3.99 10.14
C LYS A 290 6.07 4.56 11.11
N ARG A 291 7.13 3.80 11.44
CA ARG A 291 8.15 4.21 12.43
C ARG A 291 9.56 4.19 11.83
N LEU A 292 9.96 3.08 11.21
CA LEU A 292 11.16 2.99 10.38
C LEU A 292 10.84 3.45 8.96
N ARG A 293 11.30 4.64 8.55
CA ARG A 293 10.93 5.25 7.26
C ARG A 293 12.03 6.10 6.64
N PRO A 294 11.99 6.34 5.32
CA PRO A 294 12.91 7.28 4.69
C PRO A 294 12.77 8.69 5.25
N LYS A 295 13.87 9.46 5.26
CA LYS A 295 13.89 10.84 5.77
C LYS A 295 12.87 11.76 5.10
N ALA A 296 12.62 11.56 3.81
CA ALA A 296 11.61 12.30 3.05
C ALA A 296 10.16 12.07 3.53
N LEU A 297 9.91 11.00 4.30
CA LEU A 297 8.62 10.67 4.90
C LEU A 297 8.60 10.88 6.42
N GLU A 298 9.65 11.49 7.01
CA GLU A 298 9.67 11.84 8.44
C GLU A 298 8.67 12.94 8.78
N ARG A 299 8.52 13.91 7.87
CA ARG A 299 7.52 14.97 7.93
C ARG A 299 6.78 15.00 6.62
N PHE A 300 5.46 14.93 6.68
CA PHE A 300 4.63 14.93 5.48
C PHE A 300 4.36 16.37 5.03
N ASP A 301 4.75 16.68 3.79
CA ASP A 301 4.14 17.79 3.09
C ASP A 301 2.81 17.32 2.49
N TYR A 302 1.69 17.71 3.10
CA TYR A 302 0.34 17.32 2.64
C TYR A 302 -0.13 18.06 1.40
N GLU A 303 0.63 19.05 0.89
CA GLU A 303 0.23 19.88 -0.25
C GLU A 303 0.78 19.38 -1.59
N GLN A 304 1.84 18.56 -1.55
CA GLN A 304 2.57 18.10 -2.73
C GLN A 304 3.17 16.70 -2.52
N GLU A 305 3.77 16.17 -3.58
CA GLU A 305 4.48 14.90 -3.60
C GLU A 305 5.71 14.91 -2.66
N ASN A 306 5.87 13.85 -1.87
CA ASN A 306 7.08 13.59 -1.06
C ASN A 306 7.92 12.49 -1.73
N TYR A 307 8.94 12.90 -2.48
CA TYR A 307 9.75 11.99 -3.28
C TYR A 307 10.79 11.23 -2.44
N THR A 308 10.92 9.93 -2.68
CA THR A 308 11.98 9.10 -2.09
C THR A 308 12.37 7.95 -3.03
N PRO A 309 13.67 7.65 -3.18
CA PRO A 309 14.12 6.48 -3.95
C PRO A 309 14.02 5.17 -3.16
N SER A 310 13.58 5.20 -1.89
CA SER A 310 13.67 4.08 -0.95
C SER A 310 12.35 3.35 -0.68
N LEU A 311 11.30 3.57 -1.47
CA LEU A 311 10.06 2.79 -1.33
C LEU A 311 10.27 1.31 -1.62
N TRP A 312 11.26 0.93 -2.43
CA TRP A 312 11.61 -0.48 -2.62
C TRP A 312 11.93 -1.19 -1.31
N PHE A 313 12.45 -0.48 -0.31
CA PHE A 313 12.71 -1.02 1.02
C PHE A 313 11.46 -0.95 1.89
N SER A 314 10.77 0.18 1.95
CA SER A 314 9.54 0.30 2.76
C SER A 314 8.43 -0.65 2.32
N GLU A 315 8.34 -0.94 1.03
CA GLU A 315 7.22 -1.63 0.40
C GLU A 315 7.67 -2.98 -0.16
N GLY A 316 8.79 -3.02 -0.89
CA GLY A 316 9.32 -4.27 -1.44
C GLY A 316 9.91 -5.20 -0.39
N THR A 317 10.63 -4.69 0.62
CA THR A 317 11.07 -5.54 1.74
C THR A 317 9.88 -6.02 2.57
N THR A 318 8.85 -5.19 2.74
CA THR A 318 7.59 -5.63 3.35
C THR A 318 6.91 -6.73 2.52
N SER A 319 6.91 -6.65 1.18
CA SER A 319 6.44 -7.73 0.30
C SER A 319 7.25 -9.02 0.40
N TYR A 320 8.54 -8.94 0.69
CA TYR A 320 9.31 -10.16 0.98
C TYR A 320 8.88 -10.79 2.30
N TYR A 321 8.69 -9.97 3.33
CA TYR A 321 8.29 -10.41 4.65
C TYR A 321 6.83 -10.88 4.72
N ASP A 322 5.91 -10.30 3.94
CA ASP A 322 4.51 -10.72 3.92
C ASP A 322 4.32 -12.16 3.38
N LEU A 323 5.26 -12.65 2.56
CA LEU A 323 5.34 -14.05 2.14
C LEU A 323 6.08 -14.91 3.18
N LEU A 324 7.17 -14.41 3.74
CA LEU A 324 8.01 -15.20 4.64
C LEU A 324 7.39 -15.39 6.04
N LEU A 325 6.71 -14.39 6.57
CA LEU A 325 6.21 -14.39 7.94
C LEU A 325 5.02 -15.33 8.15
N PRO A 326 4.03 -15.44 7.24
CA PRO A 326 2.99 -16.45 7.38
C PRO A 326 3.55 -17.88 7.34
N LEU A 327 4.62 -18.15 6.58
CA LEU A 327 5.35 -19.42 6.67
C LEU A 327 5.93 -19.62 8.07
N ARG A 328 6.67 -18.63 8.60
CA ARG A 328 7.27 -18.69 9.94
C ARG A 328 6.23 -18.81 11.06
N ALA A 329 5.05 -18.21 10.86
CA ALA A 329 3.90 -18.30 11.75
C ALA A 329 3.16 -19.64 11.64
N GLY A 330 3.53 -20.53 10.71
CA GLY A 330 2.89 -21.83 10.50
C GLY A 330 1.50 -21.73 9.87
N ILE A 331 1.21 -20.66 9.13
CA ILE A 331 -0.04 -20.49 8.36
C ILE A 331 -0.05 -21.40 7.14
N TYR A 332 1.10 -21.51 6.47
CA TYR A 332 1.31 -22.43 5.35
C TYR A 332 2.74 -22.96 5.35
N ASP A 333 3.01 -23.95 4.50
CA ASP A 333 4.30 -24.62 4.41
C ASP A 333 5.22 -24.03 3.33
N ALA A 334 6.44 -24.56 3.24
CA ALA A 334 7.44 -24.10 2.28
C ALA A 334 7.04 -24.35 0.81
N LYS A 335 6.17 -25.34 0.52
CA LYS A 335 5.66 -25.56 -0.84
C LYS A 335 4.76 -24.41 -1.27
N VAL A 336 3.87 -23.98 -0.37
CA VAL A 336 3.00 -22.82 -0.61
C VAL A 336 3.83 -21.54 -0.75
N PHE A 337 4.81 -21.32 0.13
CA PHE A 337 5.73 -20.19 0.04
C PHE A 337 6.44 -20.12 -1.32
N LEU A 338 7.10 -21.22 -1.74
CA LEU A 338 7.84 -21.25 -3.00
C LEU A 338 6.92 -21.11 -4.22
N LYS A 339 5.69 -21.63 -4.15
CA LYS A 339 4.68 -21.42 -5.19
C LYS A 339 4.28 -19.94 -5.29
N ALA A 340 4.08 -19.26 -4.17
CA ALA A 340 3.78 -17.84 -4.13
C ALA A 340 4.97 -17.01 -4.67
N LEU A 341 6.19 -17.29 -4.21
CA LEU A 341 7.39 -16.63 -4.71
C LEU A 341 7.62 -16.87 -6.22
N SER A 342 7.32 -18.08 -6.72
CA SER A 342 7.38 -18.40 -8.15
C SER A 342 6.39 -17.57 -8.98
N LYS A 343 5.20 -17.27 -8.41
CA LYS A 343 4.19 -16.42 -9.05
C LYS A 343 4.67 -14.96 -9.14
N GLU A 344 5.30 -14.46 -8.09
CA GLU A 344 5.89 -13.11 -8.07
C GLU A 344 7.07 -13.01 -9.04
N LEU A 345 7.98 -13.98 -9.03
CA LEU A 345 9.07 -14.11 -9.98
C LEU A 345 8.57 -14.18 -11.43
N THR A 346 7.51 -14.95 -11.70
CA THR A 346 6.87 -14.99 -13.01
C THR A 346 6.35 -13.60 -13.39
N ARG A 347 5.65 -12.90 -12.49
CA ARG A 347 5.16 -11.54 -12.74
C ARG A 347 6.30 -10.57 -13.05
N PHE A 348 7.45 -10.72 -12.40
CA PHE A 348 8.64 -9.94 -12.68
C PHE A 348 9.16 -10.23 -14.08
N LEU A 349 9.49 -11.48 -14.40
CA LEU A 349 10.05 -11.89 -15.69
C LEU A 349 9.10 -11.62 -16.88
N MET A 350 7.80 -11.57 -16.62
CA MET A 350 6.76 -11.26 -17.63
C MET A 350 6.44 -9.77 -17.76
N THR A 351 7.03 -8.90 -16.95
CA THR A 351 6.88 -7.44 -17.06
C THR A 351 8.06 -6.84 -17.84
N PRO A 352 7.88 -6.40 -19.11
CA PRO A 352 8.96 -5.79 -19.89
C PRO A 352 9.54 -4.52 -19.26
N GLY A 353 8.70 -3.74 -18.57
CA GLY A 353 9.11 -2.48 -17.95
C GLY A 353 10.24 -2.60 -16.93
N ARG A 354 10.57 -3.81 -16.45
CA ARG A 354 11.78 -4.07 -15.65
C ARG A 354 13.08 -3.76 -16.39
N LEU A 355 13.08 -3.86 -17.73
CA LEU A 355 14.20 -3.57 -18.61
C LEU A 355 14.28 -2.08 -18.98
N VAL A 356 13.28 -1.29 -18.57
CA VAL A 356 13.14 0.14 -18.91
C VAL A 356 13.35 1.03 -17.69
N GLN A 357 12.82 0.63 -16.52
CA GLN A 357 12.82 1.46 -15.33
C GLN A 357 13.69 0.86 -14.21
N PRO A 358 14.69 1.60 -13.70
CA PRO A 358 15.40 1.26 -12.46
C PRO A 358 14.48 1.17 -11.23
N LEU A 359 14.87 0.39 -10.23
CA LEU A 359 14.07 0.20 -9.01
C LEU A 359 13.97 1.47 -8.16
N SER A 360 15.07 2.21 -8.02
CA SER A 360 15.06 3.49 -7.30
C SER A 360 14.20 4.54 -8.02
N GLU A 361 14.20 4.53 -9.35
CA GLU A 361 13.33 5.41 -10.15
C GLU A 361 11.86 5.02 -10.01
N SER A 362 11.54 3.72 -9.96
CA SER A 362 10.18 3.26 -9.68
C SER A 362 9.64 3.79 -8.35
N SER A 363 10.47 3.79 -7.30
CA SER A 363 10.13 4.38 -6.00
C SER A 363 9.89 5.89 -6.11
N PHE A 364 10.79 6.60 -6.80
CA PHE A 364 10.70 8.05 -6.99
C PHE A 364 9.43 8.44 -7.77
N ASP A 365 9.11 7.70 -8.83
CA ASP A 365 7.98 7.96 -9.73
C ASP A 365 6.65 7.38 -9.24
N ALA A 366 6.57 6.85 -8.01
CA ALA A 366 5.35 6.26 -7.46
C ALA A 366 4.11 7.16 -7.65
N TRP A 367 4.31 8.47 -7.50
CA TRP A 367 3.33 9.54 -7.65
C TRP A 367 2.66 9.64 -9.02
N ILE A 368 3.37 9.24 -10.08
CA ILE A 368 2.93 9.42 -11.47
C ILE A 368 2.73 8.12 -12.25
N LYS A 369 3.33 7.01 -11.78
CA LYS A 369 3.34 5.72 -12.49
C LYS A 369 2.46 4.68 -11.81
N LEU A 370 2.93 4.04 -10.73
CA LEU A 370 2.33 2.81 -10.21
C LEU A 370 0.82 2.93 -9.89
N TYR A 371 0.38 4.06 -9.34
CA TYR A 371 -1.04 4.31 -9.02
C TYR A 371 -1.87 4.89 -10.17
N ARG A 372 -1.26 5.15 -11.33
CA ARG A 372 -1.90 5.70 -12.55
C ARG A 372 -1.67 4.77 -13.74
N GLN A 373 -1.97 3.49 -13.56
CA GLN A 373 -1.74 2.51 -14.61
C GLN A 373 -2.64 2.74 -15.84
N ASP A 374 -2.07 2.44 -16.98
CA ASP A 374 -2.69 2.42 -18.30
C ASP A 374 -2.22 1.18 -19.08
N ALA A 375 -2.63 1.06 -20.34
CA ALA A 375 -2.30 -0.09 -21.16
C ALA A 375 -0.80 -0.19 -21.54
N SER A 376 -0.03 0.89 -21.42
CA SER A 376 1.41 0.93 -21.69
C SER A 376 2.25 0.67 -20.44
N SER A 377 1.67 0.78 -19.25
CA SER A 377 2.37 0.69 -17.97
C SER A 377 3.30 -0.51 -17.87
N ASN A 378 2.85 -1.72 -18.21
CA ASN A 378 3.70 -2.93 -18.14
C ASN A 378 4.92 -2.89 -19.07
N ASN A 379 4.90 -2.06 -20.13
CA ASN A 379 6.03 -1.88 -21.03
C ASN A 379 7.05 -0.87 -20.52
N SER A 380 6.62 0.10 -19.71
CA SER A 380 7.44 1.27 -19.35
C SER A 380 7.75 1.41 -17.87
N GLN A 381 7.22 0.54 -17.00
CA GLN A 381 7.44 0.61 -15.57
C GLN A 381 7.53 -0.77 -14.91
N ILE A 382 8.18 -0.84 -13.76
CA ILE A 382 8.19 -2.00 -12.88
C ILE A 382 7.70 -1.59 -11.50
N SER A 383 6.99 -2.45 -10.79
CA SER A 383 6.56 -2.14 -9.42
C SER A 383 7.75 -2.20 -8.46
N TYR A 384 7.92 -1.15 -7.64
CA TYR A 384 8.92 -1.14 -6.57
C TYR A 384 8.60 -2.13 -5.45
N TYR A 385 7.33 -2.57 -5.30
CA TYR A 385 6.98 -3.73 -4.46
C TYR A 385 7.62 -4.99 -5.05
N LEU A 386 7.32 -5.29 -6.33
CA LEU A 386 7.70 -6.55 -6.95
C LEU A 386 9.22 -6.69 -7.14
N LYS A 387 9.89 -5.69 -7.71
CA LYS A 387 11.35 -5.77 -7.88
C LYS A 387 12.06 -5.56 -6.54
N GLY A 388 11.49 -4.78 -5.61
CA GLY A 388 12.02 -4.62 -4.26
C GLY A 388 11.93 -5.89 -3.41
N GLU A 389 10.87 -6.68 -3.55
CA GLU A 389 10.71 -8.01 -2.96
C GLU A 389 11.84 -8.94 -3.41
N LEU A 390 12.08 -9.03 -4.71
CA LEU A 390 13.14 -9.88 -5.26
C LEU A 390 14.54 -9.38 -4.88
N VAL A 391 14.78 -8.06 -4.85
CA VAL A 391 16.05 -7.51 -4.35
C VAL A 391 16.23 -7.82 -2.86
N SER A 392 15.16 -7.76 -2.06
CA SER A 392 15.19 -8.12 -0.63
C SER A 392 15.47 -9.62 -0.43
N LEU A 393 14.89 -10.48 -1.26
CA LEU A 393 15.23 -11.91 -1.32
C LEU A 393 16.73 -12.11 -1.60
N LEU A 394 17.28 -11.48 -2.64
CA LEU A 394 18.70 -11.60 -2.98
C LEU A 394 19.60 -11.17 -1.80
N LEU A 395 19.26 -10.06 -1.14
CA LEU A 395 19.99 -9.59 0.03
C LEU A 395 19.91 -10.59 1.20
N ASP A 396 18.72 -11.15 1.48
CA ASP A 396 18.56 -12.13 2.55
C ASP A 396 19.39 -13.40 2.29
N LEU A 397 19.29 -13.95 1.07
CA LEU A 397 20.04 -15.15 0.67
C LEU A 397 21.55 -14.91 0.68
N LEU A 398 22.01 -13.73 0.24
CA LEU A 398 23.42 -13.35 0.28
C LEU A 398 23.96 -13.32 1.72
N ILE A 399 23.26 -12.64 2.62
CA ILE A 399 23.68 -12.52 4.03
C ILE A 399 23.71 -13.92 4.67
N ARG A 400 22.67 -14.72 4.44
CA ARG A 400 22.56 -16.08 4.98
C ARG A 400 23.68 -16.99 4.49
N ASP A 401 23.96 -17.02 3.19
CA ASP A 401 25.02 -17.85 2.63
C ASP A 401 26.39 -17.47 3.20
N ARG A 402 26.70 -16.17 3.23
CA ARG A 402 27.97 -15.66 3.79
C ARG A 402 28.17 -16.01 5.26
N HIS A 403 27.08 -16.03 6.03
CA HIS A 403 27.14 -16.20 7.49
C HIS A 403 26.64 -17.58 7.97
N GLN A 404 26.46 -18.54 7.06
CA GLN A 404 25.95 -19.89 7.39
C GLN A 404 24.64 -19.81 8.20
N ASN A 405 23.70 -18.97 7.75
CA ASN A 405 22.42 -18.63 8.39
C ASN A 405 22.51 -18.01 9.80
N ARG A 406 23.68 -17.59 10.28
CA ARG A 406 23.80 -16.85 11.55
C ARG A 406 23.38 -15.39 11.44
N ARG A 407 23.31 -14.86 10.22
CA ARG A 407 22.79 -13.52 9.92
C ARG A 407 21.83 -13.60 8.75
N SER A 408 20.91 -12.65 8.67
CA SER A 408 19.91 -12.53 7.61
C SER A 408 19.49 -11.07 7.41
N LEU A 409 18.56 -10.84 6.50
CA LEU A 409 17.86 -9.54 6.39
C LEU A 409 17.13 -9.19 7.70
N ASP A 410 16.83 -10.18 8.55
CA ASP A 410 16.23 -9.95 9.88
C ASP A 410 17.15 -9.08 10.77
N ASP A 411 18.47 -9.27 10.66
CA ASP A 411 19.46 -8.46 11.38
C ASP A 411 19.52 -7.03 10.85
N VAL A 412 19.34 -6.84 9.53
CA VAL A 412 19.23 -5.50 8.94
C VAL A 412 18.00 -4.79 9.48
N MET A 413 16.84 -5.47 9.49
CA MET A 413 15.60 -4.90 10.01
C MET A 413 15.72 -4.53 11.48
N ARG A 414 16.34 -5.38 12.31
CA ARG A 414 16.60 -5.09 13.73
C ARG A 414 17.54 -3.92 13.92
N GLN A 415 18.66 -3.88 13.21
CA GLN A 415 19.63 -2.79 13.31
C GLN A 415 18.98 -1.45 12.94
N LEU A 416 18.29 -1.38 11.81
CA LEU A 416 17.59 -0.17 11.38
C LEU A 416 16.46 0.22 12.32
N TRP A 417 15.72 -0.76 12.85
CA TRP A 417 14.71 -0.53 13.85
C TRP A 417 15.29 0.12 15.11
N GLU A 418 16.38 -0.43 15.64
CA GLU A 418 17.08 0.12 16.82
C GLU A 418 17.62 1.53 16.57
N GLU A 419 18.29 1.75 15.43
CA GLU A 419 18.94 3.03 15.11
C GLU A 419 17.96 4.16 14.76
N PHE A 420 16.89 3.84 14.01
CA PHE A 420 16.00 4.84 13.41
C PHE A 420 14.55 4.69 13.87
N GLY A 421 14.05 3.46 13.94
CA GLY A 421 12.63 3.19 14.19
C GLY A 421 12.19 3.45 15.63
N THR A 422 12.99 3.09 16.63
CA THR A 422 12.64 3.29 18.06
C THR A 422 12.55 4.76 18.46
N VAL A 423 13.34 5.61 17.81
CA VAL A 423 13.36 7.08 18.00
C VAL A 423 12.56 7.83 16.93
N GLU A 424 11.97 7.10 15.98
CA GLU A 424 11.16 7.59 14.86
C GLU A 424 11.83 8.70 14.00
N VAL A 425 13.14 8.57 13.79
CA VAL A 425 13.91 9.46 12.90
C VAL A 425 14.10 8.76 11.55
N GLY A 426 13.83 9.47 10.46
CA GLY A 426 13.93 8.88 9.13
C GLY A 426 15.38 8.67 8.67
N PHE A 427 15.61 7.59 7.93
CA PHE A 427 16.93 7.24 7.39
C PHE A 427 17.18 7.85 6.00
N MET A 428 18.43 8.16 5.68
CA MET A 428 18.88 8.48 4.32
C MET A 428 19.21 7.20 3.53
N PRO A 429 19.14 7.21 2.18
CA PRO A 429 19.50 6.06 1.36
C PRO A 429 20.87 5.46 1.68
N GLU A 430 21.88 6.30 1.93
CA GLU A 430 23.23 5.85 2.25
C GLU A 430 23.33 5.16 3.61
N GLN A 431 22.46 5.52 4.56
CA GLN A 431 22.39 4.88 5.87
C GLN A 431 21.74 3.50 5.77
N LEU A 432 20.70 3.36 4.93
CA LEU A 432 20.09 2.08 4.62
C LEU A 432 21.12 1.14 3.96
N GLU A 433 21.78 1.60 2.90
CA GLU A 433 22.82 0.82 2.20
C GLU A 433 23.98 0.45 3.14
N GLY A 434 24.40 1.39 4.00
CA GLY A 434 25.43 1.18 5.00
C GLY A 434 25.06 0.10 6.03
N ALA A 435 23.82 0.10 6.54
CA ALA A 435 23.35 -0.92 7.47
C ALA A 435 23.31 -2.32 6.83
N ILE A 436 22.81 -2.43 5.60
CA ILE A 436 22.81 -3.69 4.85
C ILE A 436 24.24 -4.21 4.64
N ALA A 437 25.16 -3.34 4.21
CA ALA A 437 26.56 -3.69 4.00
C ALA A 437 27.26 -4.13 5.31
N ALA A 438 26.96 -3.47 6.43
CA ALA A 438 27.49 -3.81 7.74
C ALA A 438 27.04 -5.20 8.21
N VAL A 439 25.74 -5.53 8.07
CA VAL A 439 25.22 -6.87 8.42
C VAL A 439 25.82 -7.94 7.52
N ALA A 440 25.86 -7.68 6.20
CA ALA A 440 26.43 -8.59 5.21
C ALA A 440 27.95 -8.80 5.39
N ASP A 441 28.63 -7.88 6.08
CA ASP A 441 30.09 -7.81 6.20
C ASP A 441 30.74 -7.86 4.80
N ALA A 442 30.28 -6.98 3.92
CA ALA A 442 30.68 -6.92 2.52
C ALA A 442 30.49 -5.51 1.93
N ASP A 443 31.32 -5.17 0.93
CA ASP A 443 31.08 -3.99 0.09
C ASP A 443 30.00 -4.30 -0.94
N LEU A 444 28.85 -3.61 -0.83
CA LEU A 444 27.68 -3.83 -1.68
C LEU A 444 27.43 -2.67 -2.66
N ARG A 445 28.38 -1.75 -2.84
CA ARG A 445 28.20 -0.60 -3.75
C ARG A 445 27.89 -1.02 -5.19
N ASP A 446 28.57 -2.04 -5.70
CA ASP A 446 28.29 -2.59 -7.04
C ASP A 446 26.88 -3.21 -7.11
N PHE A 447 26.47 -3.95 -6.06
CA PHE A 447 25.13 -4.54 -5.96
C PHE A 447 24.05 -3.45 -6.04
N PHE A 448 24.16 -2.40 -5.22
CA PHE A 448 23.18 -1.31 -5.21
C PHE A 448 23.16 -0.57 -6.54
N GLN A 449 24.33 -0.26 -7.10
CA GLN A 449 24.41 0.40 -8.40
C GLN A 449 23.67 -0.41 -9.48
N ARG A 450 23.96 -1.71 -9.59
CA ARG A 450 23.38 -2.57 -10.63
C ARG A 450 21.89 -2.78 -10.42
N PHE A 451 21.46 -3.15 -9.23
CA PHE A 451 20.08 -3.64 -9.03
C PHE A 451 19.10 -2.57 -8.55
N LEU A 452 19.57 -1.44 -7.99
CA LEU A 452 18.72 -0.31 -7.65
C LEU A 452 18.67 0.74 -8.76
N HIS A 453 19.82 1.09 -9.32
CA HIS A 453 19.99 2.26 -10.17
C HIS A 453 20.12 1.96 -11.67
N THR A 454 20.11 0.69 -12.07
CA THR A 454 20.04 0.29 -13.48
C THR A 454 18.90 -0.69 -13.76
N THR A 455 18.75 -1.04 -15.03
CA THR A 455 17.82 -2.05 -15.53
C THR A 455 18.48 -3.41 -15.74
N GLU A 456 19.68 -3.62 -15.19
CA GLU A 456 20.33 -4.93 -15.21
C GLU A 456 19.42 -5.99 -14.56
N GLU A 457 19.32 -7.16 -15.22
CA GLU A 457 18.49 -8.25 -14.76
C GLU A 457 19.03 -8.86 -13.47
N LEU A 458 18.11 -9.37 -12.64
CA LEU A 458 18.46 -10.02 -11.38
C LEU A 458 19.06 -11.42 -11.63
N PRO A 459 20.26 -11.73 -11.10
CA PRO A 459 20.90 -13.04 -11.26
C PRO A 459 20.29 -14.09 -10.29
N LEU A 460 18.98 -14.36 -10.44
CA LEU A 460 18.19 -15.14 -9.47
C LEU A 460 18.81 -16.51 -9.13
N ASN A 461 19.33 -17.22 -10.14
CA ASN A 461 19.95 -18.53 -9.93
C ASN A 461 21.26 -18.48 -9.13
N ASP A 462 22.03 -17.39 -9.21
CA ASP A 462 23.29 -17.28 -8.48
C ASP A 462 23.05 -17.22 -6.96
N TYR A 463 21.90 -16.67 -6.54
CA TYR A 463 21.53 -16.51 -5.14
C TYR A 463 20.65 -17.67 -4.63
N LEU A 464 19.90 -18.34 -5.49
CA LEU A 464 19.11 -19.53 -5.14
C LEU A 464 19.95 -20.81 -5.08
N ALA A 465 21.01 -20.90 -5.89
CA ALA A 465 21.84 -22.10 -5.98
C ALA A 465 22.45 -22.52 -4.62
N PRO A 466 22.97 -21.63 -3.75
CA PRO A 466 23.47 -22.01 -2.43
C PRO A 466 22.41 -22.59 -1.48
N PHE A 467 21.13 -22.48 -1.81
CA PHE A 467 19.99 -23.04 -1.06
C PHE A 467 19.41 -24.28 -1.73
N GLY A 468 20.10 -24.83 -2.74
CA GLY A 468 19.65 -26.03 -3.45
C GLY A 468 18.42 -25.77 -4.31
N LEU A 469 18.20 -24.52 -4.74
CA LEU A 469 17.07 -24.11 -5.57
C LEU A 469 17.55 -23.56 -6.91
N ARG A 470 16.66 -23.58 -7.89
CA ARG A 470 16.86 -22.95 -9.20
C ARG A 470 15.53 -22.52 -9.81
N VAL A 471 15.58 -21.52 -10.65
CA VAL A 471 14.47 -21.09 -11.49
C VAL A 471 14.44 -21.94 -12.75
N VAL A 472 13.29 -22.51 -13.07
CA VAL A 472 13.04 -23.22 -14.32
C VAL A 472 11.81 -22.64 -15.02
N PRO A 473 11.80 -22.58 -16.37
CA PRO A 473 10.57 -22.31 -17.09
C PRO A 473 9.60 -23.48 -16.89
N GLU A 474 8.32 -23.17 -16.66
CA GLU A 474 7.27 -24.18 -16.70
C GLU A 474 6.91 -24.42 -18.17
N THR A 475 7.23 -25.61 -18.68
CA THR A 475 7.05 -25.99 -20.10
C THR A 475 5.91 -26.97 -20.29
N ASP A 476 4.98 -27.05 -19.33
CA ASP A 476 3.84 -27.95 -19.42
C ASP A 476 2.87 -27.49 -20.52
N GLY A 477 2.61 -28.38 -21.47
CA GLY A 477 1.69 -28.15 -22.59
C GLY A 477 2.37 -27.95 -23.95
N GLU A 478 1.55 -27.83 -24.98
CA GLU A 478 2.03 -27.60 -26.34
C GLU A 478 2.57 -26.16 -26.49
N PRO A 479 3.77 -25.96 -27.06
CA PRO A 479 4.38 -24.65 -27.17
C PRO A 479 3.57 -23.73 -28.09
N VAL A 480 3.10 -22.60 -27.55
CA VAL A 480 2.32 -21.61 -28.30
C VAL A 480 3.26 -20.58 -28.93
N PRO A 481 3.25 -20.36 -30.26
CA PRO A 481 4.00 -19.29 -30.90
C PRO A 481 3.68 -17.92 -30.29
N TYR A 482 4.70 -17.09 -30.13
CA TYR A 482 4.56 -15.84 -29.40
C TYR A 482 4.00 -14.72 -30.29
N LEU A 483 2.89 -14.14 -29.86
CA LEU A 483 2.19 -13.01 -30.51
C LEU A 483 2.47 -11.67 -29.79
N GLY A 484 2.40 -11.68 -28.46
CA GLY A 484 2.69 -10.52 -27.60
C GLY A 484 1.59 -9.48 -27.46
N MET A 485 0.32 -9.91 -27.49
CA MET A 485 -0.80 -9.10 -27.03
C MET A 485 -1.69 -9.89 -26.08
N THR A 486 -2.38 -9.20 -25.17
CA THR A 486 -3.42 -9.79 -24.32
C THR A 486 -4.78 -9.30 -24.78
N VAL A 487 -5.74 -10.22 -24.94
CA VAL A 487 -7.11 -9.92 -25.36
C VAL A 487 -8.08 -10.34 -24.26
N LYS A 488 -9.14 -9.55 -24.03
CA LYS A 488 -10.23 -9.89 -23.12
C LYS A 488 -11.58 -9.61 -23.77
N THR A 489 -12.56 -10.44 -23.46
CA THR A 489 -13.94 -10.21 -23.87
C THR A 489 -14.57 -9.13 -22.99
N GLU A 490 -14.97 -8.01 -23.59
CA GLU A 490 -15.62 -6.87 -22.92
C GLU A 490 -16.90 -6.48 -23.66
N ALA A 491 -18.04 -6.61 -22.98
CA ALA A 491 -19.37 -6.36 -23.56
C ALA A 491 -19.60 -7.10 -24.91
N GLY A 492 -19.09 -8.33 -25.02
CA GLY A 492 -19.22 -9.17 -26.22
C GLY A 492 -18.21 -8.89 -27.34
N ARG A 493 -17.22 -8.02 -27.10
CA ARG A 493 -16.13 -7.71 -28.05
C ARG A 493 -14.80 -8.24 -27.54
N GLU A 494 -13.92 -8.68 -28.43
CA GLU A 494 -12.60 -9.21 -28.08
C GLU A 494 -11.56 -8.09 -28.09
N VAL A 495 -11.43 -7.38 -26.97
CA VAL A 495 -10.64 -6.15 -26.89
C VAL A 495 -9.19 -6.47 -26.54
N VAL A 496 -8.26 -5.96 -27.34
CA VAL A 496 -6.83 -5.95 -27.02
C VAL A 496 -6.61 -5.06 -25.80
N LYS A 497 -6.20 -5.63 -24.68
CA LYS A 497 -5.98 -4.91 -23.41
C LYS A 497 -4.56 -4.40 -23.27
N SER A 498 -3.60 -5.11 -23.83
CA SER A 498 -2.19 -4.72 -23.84
C SER A 498 -1.48 -5.30 -25.04
N VAL A 499 -0.47 -4.58 -25.52
CA VAL A 499 0.44 -4.99 -26.57
C VAL A 499 1.85 -4.79 -26.04
N GLU A 500 2.65 -5.85 -26.06
CA GLU A 500 3.96 -5.85 -25.44
C GLU A 500 5.01 -5.16 -26.32
N ALA A 501 5.88 -4.36 -25.70
CA ALA A 501 6.97 -3.69 -26.40
C ALA A 501 7.92 -4.70 -27.08
N GLY A 502 8.28 -4.44 -28.33
CA GLY A 502 9.12 -5.29 -29.16
C GLY A 502 8.44 -6.55 -29.71
N SER A 503 7.19 -6.83 -29.35
CA SER A 503 6.48 -8.03 -29.79
C SER A 503 6.07 -8.02 -31.27
N PRO A 504 5.78 -9.19 -31.87
CA PRO A 504 5.17 -9.26 -33.19
C PRO A 504 3.89 -8.42 -33.34
N ALA A 505 3.02 -8.43 -32.33
CA ALA A 505 1.81 -7.62 -32.32
C ALA A 505 2.12 -6.11 -32.38
N GLN A 506 3.11 -5.63 -31.62
CA GLN A 506 3.50 -4.21 -31.69
C GLN A 506 4.09 -3.87 -33.06
N GLN A 507 4.97 -4.72 -33.60
CA GLN A 507 5.60 -4.49 -34.90
C GLN A 507 4.58 -4.46 -36.05
N ALA A 508 3.51 -5.24 -35.94
CA ALA A 508 2.37 -5.21 -36.87
C ALA A 508 1.41 -4.03 -36.63
N GLY A 509 1.67 -3.20 -35.62
CA GLY A 509 0.92 -1.97 -35.33
C GLY A 509 -0.44 -2.22 -34.68
N PHE A 510 -0.58 -3.26 -33.86
CA PHE A 510 -1.72 -3.43 -32.96
C PHE A 510 -1.59 -2.51 -31.75
N ASP A 511 -2.71 -1.96 -31.29
CA ASP A 511 -2.76 -1.10 -30.11
C ASP A 511 -3.82 -1.59 -29.10
N PRO A 512 -3.63 -1.30 -27.80
CA PRO A 512 -4.70 -1.46 -26.83
C PRO A 512 -5.97 -0.71 -27.25
N GLY A 513 -7.11 -1.39 -27.15
CA GLY A 513 -8.40 -0.89 -27.61
C GLY A 513 -8.81 -1.37 -29.01
N ASP A 514 -7.89 -1.97 -29.79
CA ASP A 514 -8.27 -2.67 -31.01
C ASP A 514 -9.19 -3.86 -30.66
N GLU A 515 -10.17 -4.15 -31.51
CA GLU A 515 -11.08 -5.30 -31.38
C GLU A 515 -10.61 -6.41 -32.33
N LEU A 516 -10.15 -7.52 -31.76
CA LEU A 516 -9.73 -8.70 -32.52
C LEU A 516 -10.96 -9.41 -33.11
N LEU A 517 -10.93 -9.72 -34.39
CA LEU A 517 -12.03 -10.41 -35.07
C LEU A 517 -11.64 -11.81 -35.52
N ALA A 518 -10.52 -11.94 -36.23
CA ALA A 518 -10.16 -13.17 -36.91
C ALA A 518 -8.64 -13.34 -37.10
N ILE A 519 -8.22 -14.60 -37.22
CA ILE A 519 -6.88 -15.01 -37.68
C ILE A 519 -7.03 -15.91 -38.91
N ASP A 520 -6.40 -15.51 -40.02
CA ASP A 520 -6.50 -16.15 -41.34
C ASP A 520 -7.95 -16.38 -41.78
N GLY A 521 -8.78 -15.34 -41.63
CA GLY A 521 -10.19 -15.34 -42.03
C GLY A 521 -11.13 -16.14 -41.12
N LEU A 522 -10.64 -16.76 -40.05
CA LEU A 522 -11.45 -17.48 -39.07
C LEU A 522 -11.62 -16.67 -37.79
N ARG A 523 -12.86 -16.55 -37.32
CA ARG A 523 -13.18 -15.86 -36.06
C ARG A 523 -12.40 -16.46 -34.90
N VAL A 524 -11.89 -15.60 -34.02
CA VAL A 524 -11.18 -16.01 -32.80
C VAL A 524 -11.71 -15.21 -31.61
N THR A 525 -11.91 -15.86 -30.47
CA THR A 525 -12.24 -15.20 -29.20
C THR A 525 -11.00 -15.04 -28.33
N ALA A 526 -11.07 -14.18 -27.30
CA ALA A 526 -9.98 -14.06 -26.32
C ALA A 526 -9.59 -15.41 -25.69
N GLU A 527 -10.59 -16.24 -25.36
CA GLU A 527 -10.40 -17.57 -24.76
C GLU A 527 -9.74 -18.55 -25.74
N GLN A 528 -10.08 -18.46 -27.03
CA GLN A 528 -9.58 -19.35 -28.08
C GLN A 528 -8.23 -18.94 -28.66
N LEU A 529 -7.78 -17.70 -28.41
CA LEU A 529 -6.59 -17.13 -29.06
C LEU A 529 -5.34 -18.00 -28.86
N GLY A 530 -5.09 -18.42 -27.62
CA GLY A 530 -3.92 -19.27 -27.31
C GLY A 530 -3.95 -20.61 -28.06
N ASP A 531 -5.11 -21.26 -28.12
CA ASP A 531 -5.27 -22.53 -28.83
C ASP A 531 -5.18 -22.34 -30.34
N ARG A 532 -5.78 -21.29 -30.89
CA ARG A 532 -5.71 -20.96 -32.32
C ARG A 532 -4.27 -20.72 -32.78
N LEU A 533 -3.43 -20.14 -31.92
CA LEU A 533 -2.02 -19.90 -32.25
C LEU A 533 -1.20 -21.21 -32.35
N LYS A 534 -1.62 -22.30 -31.71
CA LYS A 534 -0.94 -23.61 -31.78
C LYS A 534 -1.03 -24.25 -33.17
N ASP A 535 -1.99 -23.83 -34.00
CA ASP A 535 -2.11 -24.29 -35.38
C ASP A 535 -0.96 -23.81 -36.29
N TYR A 536 -0.11 -22.91 -35.80
CA TYR A 536 0.96 -22.28 -36.56
C TYR A 536 2.35 -22.60 -36.01
N ARG A 537 3.38 -22.38 -36.84
CA ARG A 537 4.78 -22.49 -36.42
C ARG A 537 5.34 -21.11 -36.10
N ALA A 538 6.35 -21.08 -35.23
CA ALA A 538 7.20 -19.89 -35.11
C ALA A 538 7.79 -19.53 -36.49
N GLY A 539 7.80 -18.25 -36.82
CA GLY A 539 8.20 -17.73 -38.13
C GLY A 539 7.10 -17.75 -39.19
N SER A 540 5.94 -18.37 -38.94
CA SER A 540 4.78 -18.24 -39.83
C SER A 540 4.25 -16.82 -39.81
N THR A 541 3.90 -16.30 -40.99
CA THR A 541 3.16 -15.04 -41.11
C THR A 541 1.68 -15.36 -41.21
N ILE A 542 0.89 -14.78 -40.30
CA ILE A 542 -0.57 -14.91 -40.24
C ILE A 542 -1.21 -13.55 -40.55
N GLN A 543 -2.41 -13.58 -41.12
CA GLN A 543 -3.24 -12.41 -41.32
C GLN A 543 -4.16 -12.24 -40.10
N VAL A 544 -4.09 -11.10 -39.43
CA VAL A 544 -4.95 -10.79 -38.29
C VAL A 544 -5.87 -9.65 -38.65
N THR A 545 -7.16 -9.90 -38.52
CA THR A 545 -8.23 -8.93 -38.80
C THR A 545 -8.73 -8.34 -37.49
N SER A 546 -8.75 -7.00 -37.40
CA SER A 546 -9.24 -6.27 -36.25
C SER A 546 -10.00 -5.00 -36.65
N PHE A 547 -10.80 -4.45 -35.74
CA PHE A 547 -11.23 -3.05 -35.82
C PHE A 547 -10.31 -2.19 -34.97
N ARG A 548 -9.90 -1.04 -35.54
CA ARG A 548 -9.42 0.09 -34.75
C ARG A 548 -10.47 1.17 -34.83
N GLN A 549 -11.07 1.50 -33.69
CA GLN A 549 -12.26 2.34 -33.69
C GLN A 549 -13.30 1.72 -34.64
N ASP A 550 -13.70 2.40 -35.71
CA ASP A 550 -14.63 1.92 -36.73
C ASP A 550 -13.96 1.45 -38.03
N GLN A 551 -12.62 1.47 -38.09
CA GLN A 551 -11.87 1.08 -39.29
C GLN A 551 -11.44 -0.39 -39.21
N LEU A 552 -11.88 -1.19 -40.20
CA LEU A 552 -11.40 -2.56 -40.38
C LEU A 552 -9.94 -2.53 -40.83
N ARG A 553 -9.11 -3.34 -40.17
CA ARG A 553 -7.70 -3.50 -40.48
C ARG A 553 -7.40 -4.98 -40.70
N GLU A 554 -6.54 -5.23 -41.66
CA GLU A 554 -5.96 -6.54 -41.90
C GLU A 554 -4.44 -6.37 -41.84
N CYS A 555 -3.81 -6.93 -40.80
CA CYS A 555 -2.38 -6.82 -40.57
C CYS A 555 -1.73 -8.19 -40.72
N ALA A 556 -0.73 -8.29 -41.59
CA ALA A 556 0.16 -9.45 -41.63
C ALA A 556 1.16 -9.35 -40.48
N LEU A 557 1.33 -10.42 -39.70
CA LEU A 557 2.29 -10.46 -38.61
C LEU A 557 3.01 -11.82 -38.56
N THR A 558 4.31 -11.79 -38.29
CA THR A 558 5.15 -12.99 -38.20
C THR A 558 5.29 -13.42 -36.75
N LEU A 559 4.81 -14.63 -36.42
CA LEU A 559 4.85 -15.17 -35.05
C LEU A 559 6.30 -15.42 -34.62
N ALA A 560 6.63 -15.08 -33.38
CA ALA A 560 7.94 -15.35 -32.80
C ALA A 560 7.99 -16.74 -32.15
N ALA A 561 9.21 -17.16 -31.78
CA ALA A 561 9.40 -18.40 -31.04
C ALA A 561 8.59 -18.39 -29.72
N PRO A 562 8.00 -19.54 -29.34
CA PRO A 562 7.40 -19.71 -28.02
C PRO A 562 8.36 -19.27 -26.92
N ARG A 563 7.81 -18.65 -25.89
CA ARG A 563 8.54 -18.27 -24.68
C ARG A 563 7.82 -18.80 -23.45
N PRO A 564 8.54 -19.06 -22.33
CA PRO A 564 7.89 -19.47 -21.10
C PRO A 564 6.88 -18.41 -20.63
N GLY A 565 5.65 -18.83 -20.36
CA GLY A 565 4.62 -17.97 -19.76
C GLY A 565 4.65 -17.97 -18.22
N ARG A 566 5.40 -18.93 -17.64
CA ARG A 566 5.52 -19.15 -16.21
C ARG A 566 6.91 -19.69 -15.86
N TYR A 567 7.33 -19.40 -14.65
CA TYR A 567 8.57 -19.84 -14.06
C TYR A 567 8.32 -20.38 -12.66
N GLN A 568 9.09 -21.39 -12.28
CA GLN A 568 9.00 -22.03 -10.98
C GLN A 568 10.37 -22.08 -10.31
N ILE A 569 10.38 -21.91 -8.99
CA ILE A 569 11.52 -22.19 -8.15
C ILE A 569 11.40 -23.65 -7.71
N VAL A 570 12.36 -24.46 -8.14
CA VAL A 570 12.38 -25.90 -7.88
C VAL A 570 13.68 -26.31 -7.19
N PRO A 571 13.66 -27.38 -6.38
CA PRO A 571 14.88 -27.96 -5.85
C PRO A 571 15.78 -28.51 -6.95
N VAL A 572 17.09 -28.49 -6.70
CA VAL A 572 18.08 -29.21 -7.52
C VAL A 572 17.98 -30.72 -7.24
N GLU A 573 18.32 -31.55 -8.23
CA GLU A 573 18.14 -33.00 -8.13
C GLU A 573 19.00 -33.67 -7.04
N ASN A 574 20.21 -33.15 -6.81
CA ASN A 574 21.17 -33.70 -5.86
C ASN A 574 21.75 -32.56 -4.99
N PRO A 575 21.02 -32.07 -3.98
CA PRO A 575 21.49 -31.00 -3.12
C PRO A 575 22.69 -31.47 -2.29
N THR A 576 23.68 -30.59 -2.15
CA THR A 576 24.80 -30.81 -1.23
C THR A 576 24.37 -30.60 0.22
N PRO A 577 25.09 -31.16 1.21
CA PRO A 577 24.78 -30.91 2.63
C PRO A 577 24.76 -29.43 3.01
N ALA A 578 25.59 -28.60 2.36
CA ALA A 578 25.59 -27.15 2.57
C ALA A 578 24.30 -26.51 2.04
N GLN A 579 23.81 -26.92 0.87
CA GLN A 579 22.55 -26.45 0.32
C GLN A 579 21.34 -26.84 1.19
N GLU A 580 21.32 -28.08 1.69
CA GLU A 580 20.27 -28.53 2.61
C GLU A 580 20.28 -27.74 3.92
N ALA A 581 21.47 -27.52 4.50
CA ALA A 581 21.62 -26.72 5.72
C ALA A 581 21.19 -25.27 5.49
N ASN A 582 21.56 -24.70 4.34
CA ASN A 582 21.19 -23.33 3.99
C ASN A 582 19.68 -23.15 3.82
N PHE A 583 19.04 -24.06 3.08
CA PHE A 583 17.59 -24.09 2.91
C PHE A 583 16.86 -24.24 4.25
N THR A 584 17.33 -25.16 5.09
CA THR A 584 16.73 -25.39 6.41
C THR A 584 16.88 -24.18 7.32
N GLY A 585 18.04 -23.51 7.29
CA GLY A 585 18.25 -22.27 8.05
C GLY A 585 17.40 -21.09 7.57
N TRP A 586 17.02 -21.08 6.28
CA TRP A 586 16.15 -20.06 5.71
C TRP A 586 14.67 -20.30 6.00
N LEU A 587 14.15 -21.48 5.64
CA LEU A 587 12.72 -21.78 5.65
C LEU A 587 12.27 -22.64 6.84
N GLY A 588 13.19 -23.04 7.72
CA GLY A 588 12.87 -23.82 8.93
C GLY A 588 12.44 -25.27 8.67
N THR A 589 12.57 -25.76 7.44
CA THR A 589 12.21 -27.14 7.05
C THR A 589 13.24 -27.73 6.08
N SER A 590 13.30 -29.06 6.01
CA SER A 590 14.20 -29.78 5.08
C SER A 590 13.83 -29.51 3.62
N LEU A 591 14.83 -29.39 2.75
CA LEU A 591 14.63 -29.32 1.30
C LEU A 591 13.88 -30.56 0.77
N SER A 592 14.03 -31.73 1.41
CA SER A 592 13.30 -32.94 1.05
C SER A 592 11.79 -32.85 1.31
N SER A 593 11.34 -31.92 2.16
CA SER A 593 9.92 -31.71 2.45
C SER A 593 9.17 -31.02 1.31
N ILE A 594 9.90 -30.35 0.40
CA ILE A 594 9.33 -29.65 -0.75
C ILE A 594 9.42 -30.43 -2.06
N LEU A 595 10.13 -31.57 -2.07
CA LEU A 595 10.19 -32.49 -3.20
C LEU A 595 8.84 -33.16 -3.49
#